data_AF-A0A9P1AFB0-F1
#
_entry.id   AF-A0A9P1AFB0-F1
#
_cell.length_a   1.000
_cell.length_b   1.000
_cell.length_c   1.000
_cell.angle_alpha   90.00
_cell.angle_beta   90.00
_cell.angle_gamma   90.00
#
_symmetry.space_group_name_H-M   'P 1'
#
loop_
_entity.id
_entity.type
_entity.pdbx_description
1 polymer ?
#
loop_
_entity_poly.entity_id
_entity_poly.type
_entity_poly.pdbx_seq_one_letter_code
_entity_poly.pdbx_strand_id
1 'polypeptide(L)'
;MSVLSLPECVKNLFPKEQLEFSFSITADEKPVLHEVFKTHASFHECGEMIEAVSKKHPELGNRLAAVLEGNKKRLEGLTPTAVEYAKELICMVTHTLCSLTTGKPVDDTEAKRLHEKFQTLSDEDKSGLQRNNPDIKF
;
A
#
# COMPACT_ATOMS: atom_id res chain seq x y z
N MET A 1 9.77 -9.03 -5.11
CA MET A 1 9.04 -8.32 -6.19
C MET A 1 9.91 -7.19 -6.73
N SER A 2 9.70 -6.67 -7.96
CA SER A 2 10.55 -5.57 -8.48
C SER A 2 9.95 -4.19 -8.19
N VAL A 3 9.87 -3.81 -6.91
CA VAL A 3 9.42 -2.45 -6.52
C VAL A 3 10.43 -1.38 -6.96
N LEU A 4 11.70 -1.75 -7.15
CA LEU A 4 12.76 -0.85 -7.63
C LEU A 4 12.50 -0.29 -9.03
N SER A 5 11.80 -1.04 -9.88
CA SER A 5 11.47 -0.62 -11.26
C SER A 5 10.27 0.33 -11.35
N LEU A 6 9.63 0.66 -10.22
CA LEU A 6 8.55 1.65 -10.21
C LEU A 6 9.08 3.07 -10.47
N PRO A 7 8.26 3.94 -11.09
CA PRO A 7 8.53 5.37 -11.16
C PRO A 7 8.78 5.98 -9.78
N GLU A 8 9.61 7.02 -9.70
CA GLU A 8 9.98 7.65 -8.42
C GLU A 8 8.77 8.24 -7.68
N CYS A 9 7.88 8.93 -8.40
CA CYS A 9 6.64 9.47 -7.85
C CYS A 9 5.73 8.40 -7.22
N VAL A 10 5.74 7.17 -7.74
CA VAL A 10 5.00 6.05 -7.16
C VAL A 10 5.70 5.55 -5.91
N LYS A 11 7.02 5.32 -5.97
CA LYS A 11 7.82 4.83 -4.83
C LYS A 11 7.77 5.78 -3.64
N ASN A 12 7.72 7.08 -3.89
CA ASN A 12 7.63 8.12 -2.87
C ASN A 12 6.40 8.01 -1.97
N LEU A 13 5.32 7.41 -2.48
CA LEU A 13 4.06 7.25 -1.77
C LEU A 13 3.95 5.91 -1.04
N PHE A 14 4.97 5.05 -1.10
CA PHE A 14 4.94 3.77 -0.40
C PHE A 14 5.35 3.96 1.07
N PRO A 15 4.51 3.59 2.04
CA PRO A 15 4.95 3.49 3.41
C PRO A 15 6.00 2.37 3.55
N LYS A 16 6.91 2.53 4.52
CA LYS A 16 8.05 1.64 4.73
C LYS A 16 7.64 0.18 4.89
N GLU A 17 6.52 -0.11 5.55
CA GLU A 17 6.07 -1.47 5.83
C GLU A 17 5.67 -2.21 4.54
N GLN A 18 5.13 -1.52 3.54
CA GLN A 18 4.88 -2.10 2.22
C GLN A 18 6.17 -2.36 1.45
N LEU A 19 7.16 -1.47 1.56
CA LEU A 19 8.48 -1.67 0.97
C LEU A 19 9.18 -2.88 1.60
N GLU A 20 9.28 -2.91 2.93
CA GLU A 20 9.87 -4.01 3.70
C GLU A 20 9.18 -5.34 3.39
N PHE A 21 7.85 -5.37 3.37
CA PHE A 21 7.09 -6.55 2.96
C PHE A 21 7.50 -7.00 1.55
N SER A 22 7.49 -6.08 0.58
CA SER A 22 7.81 -6.39 -0.83
C SER A 22 9.24 -6.91 -1.04
N PHE A 23 10.19 -6.44 -0.23
CA PHE A 23 11.59 -6.89 -0.23
C PHE A 23 11.78 -8.23 0.48
N SER A 24 10.94 -8.52 1.48
CA SER A 24 10.98 -9.77 2.23
C SER A 24 10.34 -10.97 1.52
N ILE A 25 9.69 -10.75 0.37
CA ILE A 25 9.03 -11.83 -0.40
C ILE A 25 10.06 -12.73 -1.07
N THR A 26 10.03 -14.01 -0.72
CA THR A 26 10.90 -15.03 -1.31
C THR A 26 10.38 -15.53 -2.67
N ALA A 27 11.18 -16.35 -3.35
CA ALA A 27 10.82 -16.93 -4.64
C ALA A 27 9.64 -17.90 -4.56
N ASP A 28 9.50 -18.63 -3.44
CA ASP A 28 8.42 -19.58 -3.16
C ASP A 28 7.12 -18.91 -2.68
N GLU A 29 7.22 -17.73 -2.07
CA GLU A 29 6.06 -16.95 -1.61
C GLU A 29 5.39 -16.14 -2.73
N LYS A 30 6.17 -15.70 -3.72
CA LYS A 30 5.65 -14.90 -4.84
C LYS A 30 4.51 -15.62 -5.60
N PRO A 31 4.58 -16.92 -5.93
CA PRO A 31 3.47 -17.67 -6.51
C PRO A 31 2.19 -17.65 -5.68
N VAL A 32 2.29 -17.73 -4.34
CA VAL A 32 1.13 -17.67 -3.44
C VAL A 32 0.42 -16.32 -3.55
N LEU A 33 1.18 -15.22 -3.48
CA LEU A 33 0.63 -13.88 -3.64
C LEU A 33 0.05 -13.69 -5.04
N HIS A 34 0.73 -14.19 -6.07
CA HIS A 34 0.23 -14.10 -7.44
C HIS A 34 -1.10 -14.83 -7.62
N GLU A 35 -1.29 -16.00 -7.02
CA GLU A 35 -2.57 -16.73 -7.06
C GLU A 35 -3.69 -15.95 -6.37
N VAL A 36 -3.45 -15.45 -5.15
CA VAL A 36 -4.44 -14.70 -4.37
C VAL A 36 -4.75 -13.33 -5.00
N PHE A 37 -3.74 -12.62 -5.51
CA PHE A 37 -3.93 -11.28 -6.05
C PHE A 37 -4.59 -11.29 -7.43
N LYS A 38 -4.59 -12.43 -8.13
CA LYS A 38 -5.42 -12.60 -9.35
C LYS A 38 -6.91 -12.47 -9.06
N THR A 39 -7.35 -12.87 -7.87
CA THR A 39 -8.74 -12.70 -7.42
C THR A 39 -8.93 -11.41 -6.63
N HIS A 40 -7.95 -10.49 -6.60
CA HIS A 40 -8.01 -9.28 -5.79
C HIS A 40 -9.24 -8.41 -6.04
N ALA A 41 -9.71 -8.35 -7.29
CA ALA A 41 -10.89 -7.57 -7.66
C ALA A 41 -12.19 -8.05 -6.99
N SER A 42 -12.20 -9.25 -6.39
CA SER A 42 -13.35 -9.75 -5.62
C SER A 42 -13.27 -9.45 -4.13
N PHE A 43 -12.19 -8.82 -3.64
CA PHE A 43 -12.07 -8.49 -2.22
C PHE A 43 -12.66 -7.12 -1.93
N HIS A 44 -13.55 -7.05 -0.94
CA HIS A 44 -14.18 -5.80 -0.49
C HIS A 44 -13.33 -5.08 0.55
N GLU A 45 -12.52 -5.83 1.30
CA GLU A 45 -11.66 -5.30 2.36
C GLU A 45 -10.29 -6.00 2.39
N CYS A 46 -9.25 -5.31 2.86
CA CYS A 46 -7.90 -5.86 2.97
C CYS A 46 -7.81 -7.12 3.86
N GLY A 47 -8.76 -7.30 4.80
CA GLY A 47 -8.83 -8.48 5.65
C GLY A 47 -9.02 -9.78 4.88
N GLU A 48 -9.81 -9.77 3.80
CA GLU A 48 -10.09 -10.96 2.99
C GLU A 48 -8.84 -11.46 2.26
N MET A 49 -7.97 -10.53 1.83
CA MET A 49 -6.67 -10.86 1.25
C MET A 49 -5.76 -11.55 2.27
N ILE A 50 -5.69 -11.04 3.50
CA ILE A 50 -4.88 -11.63 4.58
C ILE A 50 -5.34 -13.05 4.87
N GLU A 51 -6.64 -13.29 4.97
CA GLU A 51 -7.17 -14.63 5.21
C GLU A 51 -6.83 -15.61 4.08
N ALA A 52 -6.99 -15.17 2.82
CA ALA A 52 -6.69 -16.00 1.65
C ALA A 52 -5.20 -16.36 1.57
N VAL A 53 -4.30 -15.41 1.86
CA VAL A 53 -2.87 -15.66 1.95
C VAL A 53 -2.55 -16.59 3.13
N SER A 54 -3.12 -16.34 4.31
CA SER A 54 -2.86 -17.13 5.53
C SER A 54 -3.25 -18.60 5.36
N LYS A 55 -4.34 -18.90 4.63
CA LYS A 55 -4.76 -20.27 4.32
C LYS A 55 -3.74 -21.05 3.49
N LYS A 56 -2.95 -20.35 2.66
CA LYS A 56 -1.94 -20.97 1.79
C LYS A 56 -0.54 -20.92 2.39
N HIS A 57 -0.22 -19.84 3.11
CA HIS A 57 1.09 -19.58 3.68
C HIS A 57 0.97 -18.73 4.96
N PRO A 58 0.80 -19.34 6.14
CA PRO A 58 0.51 -18.64 7.40
C PRO A 58 1.50 -17.52 7.75
N GLU A 59 2.80 -17.77 7.65
CA GLU A 59 3.85 -16.77 7.94
C GLU A 59 3.80 -15.56 7.01
N LEU A 60 3.37 -15.77 5.76
CA LEU A 60 3.22 -14.69 4.79
C LEU A 60 1.96 -13.88 5.07
N GLY A 61 0.88 -14.55 5.48
CA GLY A 61 -0.33 -13.93 5.98
C GLY A 61 -0.08 -13.06 7.22
N ASN A 62 0.70 -13.57 8.17
CA ASN A 62 1.11 -12.82 9.37
C ASN A 62 1.89 -11.54 9.02
N ARG A 63 2.84 -11.62 8.07
CA ARG A 63 3.57 -10.43 7.61
C ARG A 63 2.65 -9.43 6.89
N LEU A 64 1.70 -9.91 6.09
CA LEU A 64 0.71 -9.03 5.44
C LEU A 64 -0.23 -8.37 6.47
N ALA A 65 -0.61 -9.08 7.52
CA ALA A 65 -1.37 -8.52 8.63
C ALA A 65 -0.60 -7.42 9.37
N ALA A 66 0.71 -7.61 9.59
CA ALA A 66 1.57 -6.60 10.21
C ALA A 66 1.64 -5.31 9.37
N VAL A 67 1.66 -5.41 8.03
CA VAL A 67 1.57 -4.24 7.13
C VAL A 67 0.25 -3.49 7.34
N LEU A 68 -0.88 -4.20 7.40
CA LEU A 68 -2.18 -3.57 7.64
C LEU A 68 -2.24 -2.88 9.01
N GLU A 69 -1.71 -3.50 10.07
CA GLU A 69 -1.64 -2.88 11.39
C GLU A 69 -0.74 -1.64 11.42
N GLY A 70 0.38 -1.64 10.69
CA GLY A 70 1.22 -0.45 10.48
C GLY A 70 0.43 0.69 9.84
N ASN A 71 -0.30 0.40 8.77
CA ASN A 71 -1.14 1.39 8.08
C ASN A 71 -2.25 1.96 8.97
N LYS A 72 -2.88 1.15 9.83
CA LYS A 72 -3.91 1.64 10.75
C LYS A 72 -3.36 2.70 11.70
N LYS A 73 -2.15 2.49 12.24
CA LYS A 73 -1.50 3.44 13.15
C LYS A 73 -1.23 4.79 12.49
N ARG A 74 -0.97 4.81 11.18
CA ARG A 74 -0.76 6.06 10.41
C ARG A 74 -2.01 6.94 10.36
N LEU A 75 -3.19 6.39 10.63
CA LEU A 75 -4.46 7.12 10.62
C LEU A 75 -4.81 7.76 11.98
N GLU A 76 -4.11 7.39 13.05
CA GLU A 76 -4.46 7.84 14.41
C GLU A 76 -4.29 9.36 14.56
N GLY A 77 -5.33 10.03 15.07
CA GLY A 77 -5.30 11.47 15.32
C GLY A 77 -5.31 12.35 14.06
N LEU A 78 -5.52 11.77 12.87
CA LEU A 78 -5.79 12.53 11.65
C LEU A 78 -7.23 13.08 11.65
N THR A 79 -7.42 14.20 10.96
CA THR A 79 -8.76 14.73 10.67
C THR A 79 -9.50 13.77 9.71
N PRO A 80 -10.83 13.85 9.60
CA PRO A 80 -11.59 13.04 8.63
C PRO A 80 -11.09 13.20 7.18
N THR A 81 -10.74 14.43 6.78
CA THR A 81 -10.23 14.73 5.44
C THR A 81 -8.86 14.11 5.20
N ALA A 82 -7.94 14.20 6.18
CA ALA A 82 -6.64 13.55 6.10
C ALA A 82 -6.76 12.01 6.09
N VAL A 83 -7.70 11.44 6.84
CA VAL A 83 -7.99 9.98 6.81
C VAL A 83 -8.47 9.55 5.43
N GLU A 84 -9.35 10.31 4.78
CA GLU A 84 -9.84 10.00 3.43
C GLU A 84 -8.69 10.02 2.41
N TYR A 85 -7.83 11.03 2.45
CA TYR A 85 -6.63 11.09 1.62
C TYR A 85 -5.71 9.88 1.86
N ALA A 86 -5.44 9.54 3.12
CA ALA A 86 -4.58 8.41 3.46
C ALA A 86 -5.16 7.07 2.96
N LYS A 87 -6.49 6.89 2.98
CA LYS A 87 -7.15 5.70 2.43
C LYS A 87 -6.96 5.59 0.92
N GLU A 88 -7.08 6.69 0.17
CA GLU A 88 -6.81 6.69 -1.27
C GLU A 88 -5.35 6.32 -1.58
N LEU A 89 -4.41 6.87 -0.81
CA LEU A 89 -2.99 6.55 -0.94
C LEU A 89 -2.73 5.05 -0.71
N ILE A 90 -3.26 4.48 0.36
CA ILE A 90 -3.10 3.04 0.65
C ILE A 90 -3.76 2.17 -0.43
N CYS A 91 -4.91 2.60 -0.99
CA CYS A 91 -5.55 1.92 -2.10
C CYS A 91 -4.64 1.89 -3.34
N MET A 92 -4.04 3.03 -3.71
CA MET A 92 -3.09 3.12 -4.83
C MET A 92 -1.87 2.21 -4.61
N VAL A 93 -1.27 2.24 -3.41
CA VAL A 93 -0.12 1.39 -3.06
C VAL A 93 -0.48 -0.09 -3.16
N THR A 94 -1.65 -0.49 -2.65
CA THR A 94 -2.14 -1.87 -2.69
C THR A 94 -2.37 -2.33 -4.12
N HIS A 95 -3.03 -1.52 -4.94
CA HIS A 95 -3.26 -1.79 -6.36
C HIS A 95 -1.94 -1.95 -7.13
N THR A 96 -0.96 -1.10 -6.81
CA THR A 96 0.39 -1.15 -7.41
C THR A 96 1.11 -2.44 -7.07
N LEU A 97 1.14 -2.84 -5.79
CA LEU A 97 1.73 -4.11 -5.36
C LEU A 97 1.04 -5.32 -6.01
N CYS A 98 -0.29 -5.29 -6.11
CA CYS A 98 -1.06 -6.34 -6.80
C CYS A 98 -0.67 -6.44 -8.27
N SER A 99 -0.57 -5.31 -8.96
CA SER A 99 -0.20 -5.25 -10.37
C SER A 99 1.23 -5.77 -10.59
N LEU A 100 2.19 -5.34 -9.77
CA LEU A 100 3.56 -5.84 -9.81
C LEU A 100 3.66 -7.35 -9.56
N THR A 101 2.89 -7.87 -8.61
CA THR A 101 2.88 -9.30 -8.27
C THR A 101 2.31 -10.13 -9.42
N THR A 102 1.27 -9.61 -10.09
CA THR A 102 0.56 -10.28 -11.18
C THR A 102 1.14 -9.99 -12.58
N GLY A 103 2.22 -9.20 -12.67
CA GLY A 103 2.87 -8.85 -13.93
C GLY A 103 2.06 -7.89 -14.81
N LYS A 104 1.10 -7.18 -14.23
CA LYS A 104 0.34 -6.13 -14.92
C LYS A 104 1.17 -4.84 -14.99
N PRO A 105 1.00 -4.04 -16.05
CA PRO A 105 1.67 -2.74 -16.14
C PRO A 105 1.23 -1.83 -14.98
N VAL A 106 2.14 -0.96 -14.55
CA VAL A 106 1.90 0.08 -13.56
C VAL A 106 2.20 1.41 -14.21
N ASP A 107 1.25 2.34 -14.16
CA ASP A 107 1.46 3.74 -14.52
C ASP A 107 1.53 4.64 -13.27
N ASP A 108 1.87 5.91 -13.47
CA ASP A 108 2.07 6.89 -12.40
C ASP A 108 0.94 7.93 -12.30
N THR A 109 -0.18 7.73 -13.01
CA THR A 109 -1.28 8.70 -13.10
C THR A 109 -1.89 8.97 -11.73
N GLU A 110 -2.18 7.90 -10.99
CA GLU A 110 -2.80 8.01 -9.67
C GLU A 110 -1.86 8.60 -8.63
N ALA A 111 -0.55 8.29 -8.72
CA ALA A 111 0.45 8.91 -7.86
C ALA A 111 0.56 10.42 -8.09
N LYS A 112 0.53 10.87 -9.36
CA LYS A 112 0.49 12.30 -9.70
C LYS A 112 -0.78 12.98 -9.20
N ARG A 113 -1.94 12.34 -9.37
CA ARG A 113 -3.22 12.83 -8.84
C ARG A 113 -3.18 13.00 -7.32
N LEU A 114 -2.61 12.03 -6.60
CA LEU A 114 -2.45 12.10 -5.15
C LEU A 114 -1.48 13.19 -4.71
N HIS A 115 -0.39 13.41 -5.45
CA HIS A 115 0.52 14.53 -5.19
C HIS A 115 -0.20 15.88 -5.34
N GLU A 116 -0.92 16.08 -6.45
CA GLU A 116 -1.71 17.29 -6.69
C GLU A 116 -2.78 17.50 -5.61
N LYS A 117 -3.52 16.44 -5.25
CA LYS A 117 -4.53 16.49 -4.19
C LYS A 117 -3.92 16.85 -2.83
N PHE A 118 -2.72 16.35 -2.51
CA PHE A 118 -2.03 16.73 -1.28
C PHE A 118 -1.75 18.23 -1.23
N GLN A 119 -1.34 18.84 -2.36
CA GLN A 119 -1.07 20.27 -2.42
C GLN A 119 -2.32 21.13 -2.15
N THR A 120 -3.53 20.62 -2.37
CA THR A 120 -4.78 21.36 -2.13
C THR A 120 -5.37 21.14 -0.73
N LEU A 121 -4.78 20.27 0.10
CA LEU A 121 -5.19 20.08 1.49
C LEU A 121 -4.85 21.30 2.37
N SER A 122 -5.54 21.41 3.51
CA SER A 122 -5.23 22.42 4.53
C SER A 122 -3.84 22.19 5.14
N ASP A 123 -3.25 23.24 5.71
CA ASP A 123 -1.94 23.13 6.37
C ASP A 123 -1.99 22.19 7.59
N GLU A 124 -3.13 22.14 8.28
CA GLU A 124 -3.39 21.19 9.38
C GLU A 124 -3.34 19.74 8.88
N ASP A 125 -4.06 19.45 7.79
CA ASP A 125 -4.12 18.11 7.21
C ASP A 125 -2.75 17.67 6.67
N LYS A 126 -2.05 18.56 5.95
CA LYS A 126 -0.70 18.31 5.44
C LYS A 126 0.26 17.99 6.57
N SER A 127 0.26 18.80 7.62
CA SER A 127 1.11 18.61 8.79
C SER A 127 0.79 17.30 9.53
N GLY A 128 -0.49 16.98 9.68
CA GLY A 128 -0.94 15.71 10.26
C GLY A 128 -0.47 14.50 9.47
N LEU A 129 -0.66 14.52 8.15
CA LEU A 129 -0.22 13.45 7.24
C LEU A 129 1.29 13.28 7.27
N GLN A 130 2.07 14.36 7.18
CA GLN A 130 3.54 14.31 7.23
C GLN A 130 4.05 13.81 8.58
N ARG A 131 3.45 14.26 9.68
CA ARG A 131 3.83 13.83 11.04
C ARG A 131 3.60 12.33 11.23
N ASN A 132 2.46 11.82 10.75
CA ASN A 132 2.12 10.41 10.88
C ASN A 132 2.82 9.52 9.84
N ASN A 133 3.36 10.11 8.77
CA ASN A 133 4.02 9.41 7.68
C ASN A 133 5.37 10.06 7.31
N PRO A 134 6.34 10.09 8.23
CA PRO A 134 7.62 10.79 8.03
C PRO A 134 8.49 10.16 6.92
N ASP A 135 8.17 8.94 6.52
CA ASP A 135 8.84 8.16 5.47
C ASP A 135 8.23 8.36 4.07
N ILE A 136 7.05 8.97 3.98
CA ILE A 136 6.36 9.23 2.71
C ILE A 136 6.72 10.63 2.19
N LYS A 137 6.95 10.73 0.88
CA LYS A 137 7.14 12.01 0.18
C LYS A 137 5.87 12.33 -0.61
N PHE A 138 4.99 13.10 0.02
CA PHE A 138 3.70 13.53 -0.54
C PHE A 138 3.81 14.49 -1.70
#